data_AF-A0A946FKB3-F1
#
_entry.id   AF-A0A946FKB3-F1
#
_cell.length_a   1.000
_cell.length_b   1.000
_cell.length_c   1.000
_cell.angle_alpha   90.00
_cell.angle_beta   90.00
_cell.angle_gamma   90.00
#
_symmetry.space_group_name_H-M   'P 1'
#
loop_
_entity.id
_entity.type
_entity.pdbx_description
1 polymer ?
#
loop_
_entity_poly.entity_id
_entity_poly.type
_entity_poly.pdbx_seq_one_letter_code
_entity_poly.pdbx_strand_id
1 'polypeptide(L)'
;MLKKQKPRLAGRGKTKSDYNYYIRSQSNRKRSFADYVLPAPVDYYHKVFKNISCRQDWIKVICPFHDDHHPSLSINLREGFFKCHSCDAKGGGVVKFHMMKYNLPFKETIKQLEGGQW
;
A
#
# COMPACT_ATOMS: atom_id res chain seq x y z
N MET A 1 4.50 14.56 -16.16
CA MET A 1 3.15 15.19 -16.21
C MET A 1 2.26 14.43 -17.18
N LEU A 2 1.48 13.44 -16.73
CA LEU A 2 0.56 12.74 -17.63
C LEU A 2 -0.66 13.62 -17.91
N LYS A 3 -0.69 14.24 -19.10
CA LYS A 3 -1.90 14.86 -19.65
C LYS A 3 -2.92 13.75 -19.89
N LYS A 4 -3.83 13.53 -18.94
CA LYS A 4 -4.94 12.58 -19.12
C LYS A 4 -5.77 13.05 -20.32
N GLN A 5 -5.75 12.26 -21.40
CA GLN A 5 -6.53 12.55 -22.60
C GLN A 5 -8.01 12.62 -22.24
N LYS A 6 -8.69 13.70 -22.67
CA LYS A 6 -10.13 13.88 -22.44
C LYS A 6 -10.89 12.76 -23.17
N PRO A 7 -11.86 12.07 -22.53
CA PRO A 7 -12.70 11.12 -23.25
C PRO A 7 -13.51 11.84 -24.33
N ARG A 8 -13.56 11.28 -25.55
CA ARG A 8 -14.44 11.74 -26.63
C ARG A 8 -15.87 11.32 -26.29
N LEU A 9 -16.64 12.23 -25.70
CA LEU A 9 -18.06 12.01 -25.41
C LEU A 9 -18.89 12.49 -26.61
N ALA A 10 -19.69 11.59 -27.19
CA ALA A 10 -20.56 11.88 -28.32
C ALA A 10 -21.77 12.75 -27.90
N GLY A 11 -22.07 13.80 -28.67
CA GLY A 11 -23.38 14.48 -28.68
C GLY A 11 -23.52 15.77 -27.85
N ARG A 12 -24.09 16.81 -28.50
CA ARG A 12 -24.61 18.11 -28.02
C ARG A 12 -23.70 18.94 -27.08
N GLY A 13 -23.32 20.14 -27.53
CA GLY A 13 -22.46 21.08 -26.79
C GLY A 13 -22.95 21.36 -25.38
N LYS A 14 -22.13 21.00 -24.39
CA LYS A 14 -22.43 21.10 -22.96
C LYS A 14 -21.99 22.43 -22.36
N THR A 15 -22.72 22.89 -21.36
CA THR A 15 -22.59 24.18 -20.67
C THR A 15 -21.48 24.15 -19.60
N LYS A 16 -21.06 25.32 -19.08
CA LYS A 16 -20.11 25.43 -17.95
C LYS A 16 -20.55 24.62 -16.72
N SER A 17 -21.86 24.52 -16.46
CA SER A 17 -22.42 23.73 -15.35
C SER A 17 -22.21 22.23 -15.52
N ASP A 18 -22.25 21.72 -16.75
CA ASP A 18 -22.01 20.31 -17.03
C ASP A 18 -20.56 19.90 -16.77
N TYR A 19 -19.62 20.80 -17.06
CA TYR A 19 -18.20 20.58 -16.75
C TYR A 19 -17.95 20.55 -15.23
N ASN A 20 -18.54 21.50 -14.49
CA ASN A 20 -18.43 21.54 -13.04
C ASN A 20 -19.09 20.32 -12.37
N TYR A 21 -20.22 19.85 -12.90
CA TYR A 21 -20.86 18.62 -12.44
C TYR A 21 -19.97 17.39 -12.66
N TYR A 22 -19.31 17.27 -13.81
CA TYR A 22 -18.36 16.18 -14.08
C TYR A 22 -17.14 16.20 -13.15
N ILE A 23 -16.54 17.37 -12.89
CA ILE A 23 -15.41 17.47 -11.96
C ILE A 23 -15.87 17.14 -10.53
N ARG A 24 -17.08 17.55 -10.14
CA ARG A 24 -17.66 17.24 -8.83
C ARG A 24 -18.01 15.76 -8.68
N SER A 25 -18.55 15.12 -9.71
CA SER A 25 -18.86 13.69 -9.67
C SER A 25 -17.59 12.82 -9.61
N GLN A 26 -16.48 13.29 -10.18
CA GLN A 26 -15.18 12.63 -10.06
C GLN A 26 -14.56 12.80 -8.66
N SER A 27 -14.70 13.97 -8.05
CA SER A 27 -14.23 14.21 -6.67
C SER A 27 -15.10 13.54 -5.60
N ASN A 28 -16.37 13.25 -5.90
CA ASN A 28 -17.28 12.51 -5.01
C ASN A 28 -17.13 10.98 -5.09
N ARG A 29 -16.27 10.43 -5.96
CA ARG A 29 -16.03 8.98 -5.97
C ARG A 29 -15.21 8.59 -4.74
N LYS A 30 -15.66 7.55 -4.02
CA LYS A 30 -14.87 6.89 -2.98
C LYS A 30 -13.56 6.39 -3.61
N ARG A 31 -12.41 6.71 -2.99
CA ARG A 31 -11.10 6.20 -3.43
C ARG A 31 -11.13 4.68 -3.47
N SER A 32 -10.61 4.12 -4.55
CA SER A 32 -10.29 2.70 -4.66
C SER A 32 -8.90 2.43 -4.09
N PHE A 33 -8.56 1.17 -3.83
CA PHE A 33 -7.24 0.81 -3.31
C PHE A 33 -6.10 1.22 -4.24
N ALA A 34 -6.34 1.22 -5.57
CA ALA A 34 -5.37 1.63 -6.58
C ALA A 34 -5.08 3.15 -6.59
N ASP A 35 -5.90 3.95 -5.91
CA ASP A 35 -5.68 5.39 -5.82
C ASP A 35 -4.66 5.76 -4.74
N TYR A 36 -4.26 4.83 -3.86
CA TYR A 36 -3.29 5.09 -2.79
C TYR A 36 -1.84 5.05 -3.30
N VAL A 37 -1.04 6.00 -2.85
CA VAL A 37 0.40 6.04 -3.14
C VAL A 37 1.16 5.27 -2.06
N LEU A 38 1.31 3.96 -2.27
CA LEU A 38 1.96 3.07 -1.32
C LEU A 38 3.43 2.83 -1.72
N PRO A 39 4.34 2.61 -0.76
CA PRO A 39 5.72 2.21 -1.08
C PRO A 39 5.75 0.83 -1.73
N ALA A 40 6.75 0.60 -2.59
CA ALA A 40 7.00 -0.74 -3.08
C ALA A 40 7.35 -1.66 -1.90
N PRO A 41 6.93 -2.94 -1.91
CA PRO A 41 7.19 -3.82 -0.77
C PRO A 41 8.67 -3.96 -0.43
N VAL A 42 9.53 -4.02 -1.45
CA VAL A 42 10.99 -4.05 -1.27
C VAL A 42 11.49 -2.82 -0.49
N ASP A 43 11.08 -1.61 -0.87
CA ASP A 43 11.49 -0.36 -0.21
C ASP A 43 10.99 -0.32 1.23
N TYR A 44 9.74 -0.73 1.44
CA TYR A 44 9.13 -0.79 2.76
C TYR A 44 9.90 -1.74 3.70
N TYR A 45 10.11 -2.98 3.28
CA TYR A 45 10.76 -3.97 4.13
C TYR A 45 12.25 -3.70 4.35
N HIS A 46 12.95 -3.08 3.38
CA HIS A 46 14.33 -2.63 3.57
C HIS A 46 14.48 -1.59 4.68
N LYS A 47 13.48 -0.72 4.83
CA LYS A 47 13.48 0.29 5.89
C LYS A 47 13.12 -0.30 7.24
N VAL A 48 12.13 -1.22 7.26
CA VAL A 48 11.66 -1.86 8.49
C VAL A 48 12.69 -2.82 9.09
N PHE A 49 13.37 -3.61 8.24
CA PHE A 49 14.33 -4.62 8.68
C PHE A 49 15.74 -4.24 8.21
N LYS A 50 16.63 -4.00 9.17
CA LYS A 50 18.04 -3.71 8.87
C LYS A 50 18.70 -4.93 8.19
N ASN A 51 19.56 -4.68 7.20
CA ASN A 51 20.43 -5.67 6.56
C ASN A 51 19.73 -6.87 5.89
N ILE A 52 18.54 -6.68 5.32
CA ILE A 52 17.93 -7.72 4.48
C ILE A 52 18.58 -7.78 3.09
N SER A 53 18.73 -8.99 2.55
CA SER A 53 19.25 -9.21 1.19
C SER A 53 18.12 -9.11 0.16
N CYS A 54 18.29 -8.27 -0.86
CA CYS A 54 17.36 -8.14 -2.00
C CYS A 54 17.66 -9.11 -3.15
N ARG A 55 18.55 -10.08 -2.96
CA ARG A 55 18.94 -11.03 -4.01
C ARG A 55 17.87 -12.08 -4.33
N GLN A 56 16.90 -12.27 -3.45
CA GLN A 56 15.83 -13.24 -3.57
C GLN A 56 14.50 -12.57 -3.30
N ASP A 57 13.45 -13.03 -3.97
CA ASP A 57 12.08 -12.52 -3.73
C ASP A 57 11.59 -12.88 -2.32
N TRP A 58 12.03 -14.01 -1.77
CA TRP A 58 11.64 -14.46 -0.42
C TRP A 58 12.79 -14.31 0.56
N ILE A 59 12.50 -13.74 1.73
CA ILE A 59 13.43 -13.63 2.85
C ILE A 59 12.82 -14.20 4.13
N LYS A 60 13.67 -14.54 5.09
CA LYS A 60 13.28 -14.86 6.47
C LYS A 60 13.87 -13.83 7.44
N VAL A 61 13.05 -13.36 8.37
CA VAL A 61 13.44 -12.38 9.39
C VAL A 61 12.84 -12.75 10.75
N ILE A 62 13.34 -12.11 11.81
CA ILE A 62 12.73 -12.18 13.14
C ILE A 62 11.33 -11.56 13.08
N CYS A 63 10.35 -12.26 13.61
CA CYS A 63 8.97 -11.81 13.59
C CYS A 63 8.75 -10.68 14.61
N PRO A 64 8.22 -9.52 14.21
CA PRO A 64 7.92 -8.43 15.14
C PRO A 64 6.55 -8.60 15.84
N PHE A 65 5.82 -9.69 15.56
CA PHE A 65 4.45 -9.91 16.04
C PHE A 65 4.37 -10.84 17.27
N HIS A 66 5.51 -11.37 17.71
CA HIS A 66 5.65 -12.10 18.97
C HIS A 66 7.09 -11.96 19.46
N ASP A 67 7.36 -12.40 20.68
CA ASP A 67 8.74 -12.50 21.19
C ASP A 67 9.45 -13.65 20.47
N ASP A 68 10.26 -13.29 19.47
CA ASP A 68 10.88 -14.23 18.55
C ASP A 68 12.40 -14.10 18.61
N HIS A 69 13.08 -15.24 18.76
CA HIS A 69 14.53 -15.33 18.81
C HIS A 69 15.13 -16.06 17.60
N HIS A 70 14.29 -16.63 16.72
CA HIS A 70 14.73 -17.35 15.52
C HIS A 70 13.92 -16.92 14.30
N PRO A 71 14.53 -16.61 13.15
CA PRO A 71 13.78 -16.08 11.99
C PRO A 71 12.60 -16.96 11.55
N SER A 72 11.39 -16.58 11.97
CA SER A 72 10.15 -17.34 11.74
C SER A 72 9.21 -16.67 10.74
N LEU A 73 9.46 -15.40 10.40
CA LEU A 73 8.65 -14.62 9.47
C LEU A 73 9.22 -14.70 8.05
N SER A 74 8.46 -15.32 7.15
CA SER A 74 8.74 -15.29 5.71
C SER A 74 8.07 -14.07 5.07
N ILE A 75 8.82 -13.33 4.25
CA ILE A 75 8.35 -12.14 3.53
C ILE A 75 8.69 -12.28 2.05
N ASN A 76 7.72 -11.99 1.18
CA ASN A 76 7.95 -11.81 -0.25
C ASN A 76 8.17 -10.32 -0.54
N LEU A 77 9.36 -9.93 -0.99
CA LEU A 77 9.75 -8.55 -1.28
C LEU A 77 9.15 -8.00 -2.58
N ARG A 78 8.64 -8.86 -3.47
CA ARG A 78 7.99 -8.46 -4.73
C ARG A 78 6.51 -8.11 -4.50
N GLU A 79 5.77 -9.04 -3.93
CA GLU A 79 4.32 -8.96 -3.73
C GLU A 79 3.93 -8.37 -2.37
N GLY A 80 4.85 -8.39 -1.41
CA GLY A 80 4.65 -7.87 -0.07
C GLY A 80 3.92 -8.81 0.90
N PHE A 81 3.65 -10.05 0.49
CA PHE A 81 3.06 -11.08 1.36
C PHE A 81 3.98 -11.41 2.54
N PHE A 82 3.39 -11.71 3.69
CA PHE A 82 4.13 -12.24 4.83
C PHE A 82 3.35 -13.36 5.54
N LYS A 83 4.10 -14.28 6.12
CA LYS A 83 3.59 -15.33 7.01
C LYS A 83 4.63 -15.68 8.06
N CYS A 84 4.25 -15.57 9.32
CA CYS A 84 4.98 -16.14 10.44
C CYS A 84 4.56 -17.61 10.61
N HIS A 85 5.52 -18.52 10.71
CA HIS A 85 5.23 -19.94 10.93
C HIS A 85 5.16 -20.32 12.42
N SER A 86 5.44 -19.38 13.33
CA SER A 86 5.36 -19.60 14.79
C SER A 86 4.07 -19.03 15.41
N CYS A 87 3.68 -17.81 15.05
CA CYS A 87 2.53 -17.11 15.64
C CYS A 87 1.34 -16.90 14.68
N ASP A 88 1.40 -17.51 13.49
CA ASP A 88 0.38 -17.43 12.42
C ASP A 88 0.05 -16.03 11.88
N ALA A 89 0.76 -14.99 12.32
CA ALA A 89 0.65 -13.64 11.76
C ALA A 89 0.90 -13.67 10.24
N LYS A 90 -0.09 -13.23 9.47
CA LYS A 90 -0.05 -13.27 8.00
C LYS A 90 -0.84 -12.13 7.37
N GLY A 91 -0.50 -11.78 6.13
CA GLY A 91 -1.20 -10.74 5.42
C GLY A 91 -0.70 -10.51 3.99
N GLY A 92 -1.56 -9.85 3.21
CA GLY A 92 -1.24 -9.37 1.87
C GLY A 92 -0.83 -7.91 1.87
N GLY A 93 0.39 -7.66 1.42
CA GLY A 93 0.92 -6.33 1.19
C GLY A 93 1.36 -5.56 2.44
N VAL A 94 2.05 -4.45 2.18
CA VAL A 94 2.68 -3.60 3.19
C VAL A 94 1.67 -2.94 4.15
N VAL A 95 0.45 -2.67 3.68
CA VAL A 95 -0.60 -2.02 4.48
C VAL A 95 -0.99 -2.90 5.67
N LYS A 96 -1.29 -4.18 5.41
CA LYS A 96 -1.68 -5.12 6.48
C LYS A 96 -0.54 -5.33 7.47
N PHE A 97 0.68 -5.45 6.97
CA PHE A 97 1.87 -5.57 7.82
C PHE A 97 2.02 -4.35 8.74
N HIS A 98 1.94 -3.15 8.17
CA HIS A 98 2.12 -1.89 8.92
C HIS A 98 1.02 -1.70 9.97
N MET A 99 -0.24 -1.98 9.62
CA MET A 99 -1.36 -1.99 10.57
C MET A 99 -1.08 -2.90 11.77
N MET A 100 -0.62 -4.13 11.52
CA MET A 100 -0.35 -5.10 12.58
C MET A 100 0.86 -4.71 13.43
N LYS A 101 1.92 -4.20 12.80
CA LYS A 101 3.17 -3.84 13.50
C LYS A 101 2.98 -2.66 14.44
N TYR A 102 2.21 -1.67 14.03
CA TYR A 102 2.03 -0.42 14.77
C TYR A 102 0.65 -0.30 15.45
N ASN A 103 -0.18 -1.34 15.36
CA ASN A 103 -1.55 -1.37 15.89
C ASN A 103 -2.38 -0.16 15.44
N LEU A 104 -2.34 0.15 14.14
CA LEU A 104 -2.99 1.32 13.56
C LEU A 104 -4.26 0.95 12.78
N PRO A 105 -5.31 1.79 12.83
CA PRO A 105 -6.44 1.67 11.93
C PRO A 105 -6.03 2.01 10.49
N PHE A 106 -6.73 1.40 9.52
CA PHE A 106 -6.41 1.52 8.09
C PHE A 106 -6.19 2.96 7.61
N LYS A 107 -7.05 3.90 8.01
CA LYS A 107 -6.98 5.31 7.58
C LYS A 107 -5.67 5.97 8.03
N GLU A 108 -5.21 5.69 9.25
CA GLU A 108 -3.96 6.23 9.78
C GLU A 108 -2.75 5.57 9.13
N THR A 109 -2.81 4.25 8.92
CA THR A 109 -1.78 3.51 8.17
C THR A 109 -1.57 4.10 6.78
N ILE A 110 -2.64 4.32 6.02
CA ILE A 110 -2.54 4.93 4.68
C ILE A 110 -1.91 6.32 4.76
N LYS A 111 -2.33 7.15 5.73
CA LYS A 111 -1.76 8.49 5.92
C LYS A 111 -0.25 8.44 6.18
N GLN A 112 0.21 7.51 7.02
CA GLN A 112 1.65 7.33 7.29
C GLN A 112 2.40 6.86 6.05
N LEU A 113 1.87 5.86 5.33
CA LEU A 113 2.49 5.31 4.13
C LEU A 113 2.59 6.34 2.98
N GLU A 114 1.50 7.07 2.69
CA GLU A 114 1.49 8.13 1.66
C GLU A 114 2.36 9.33 2.06
N GLY A 115 2.48 9.62 3.37
CA GLY A 115 3.29 10.71 3.91
C GLY A 115 4.78 10.40 4.08
N GLY A 116 5.22 9.17 3.81
CA GLY A 116 6.62 8.76 4.02
C GLY A 116 7.04 8.61 5.50
N GLN A 117 6.07 8.59 6.42
CA GLN A 117 6.27 8.55 7.87
C GLN A 117 6.29 7.10 8.40
N TRP A 118 7.16 6.25 7.84
CA TRP A 118 7.27 4.82 8.16
C TRP A 118 8.71 4.33 8.15
#